data_AF-A0A920QL46-F1
#
_entry.id   AF-A0A920QL46-F1
#
_cell.length_a   1.000
_cell.length_b   1.000
_cell.length_c   1.000
_cell.angle_alpha   90.00
_cell.angle_beta   90.00
_cell.angle_gamma   90.00
#
_symmetry.space_group_name_H-M   'P 1'
#
loop_
_entity.id
_entity.type
_entity.pdbx_description
1 polymer ?
#
loop_
_entity_poly.entity_id
_entity_poly.type
_entity_poly.pdbx_seq_one_letter_code
_entity_poly.pdbx_strand_id
1 'polypeptide(L)'
;MILAGQGIISNVSIHAGPGNMRHPPLSIFLKWRIFSNGLRTIFPVEDRSPCLVHGDWRIDNLIYKTGSFHLAAVIDWEISTLGNPLADLGTQLMQWEMPTGNESRGLSELDRKSLGIPNNTDYVENYARRVGMTEIPDLTFAVAFSFFRMAAIMQGIKKRVLDGNASNPEWGIKGMNFIPLFVRKALEYINSKD
;
A
#
# COMPACT_ATOMS: atom_id res chain seq x y z
N MET A 1 -1.76 13.37 -1.09
CA MET A 1 -2.32 12.09 -0.54
C MET A 1 -3.84 12.11 -0.31
N ILE A 2 -4.43 13.18 0.25
CA ILE A 2 -5.90 13.30 0.45
C ILE A 2 -6.69 13.27 -0.88
N LEU A 3 -6.12 13.83 -1.96
CA LEU A 3 -6.77 13.84 -3.28
C LEU A 3 -6.79 12.47 -3.98
N ALA A 4 -5.81 11.60 -3.73
CA ALA A 4 -5.82 10.22 -4.24
C ALA A 4 -6.81 9.34 -3.47
N GLY A 5 -6.91 9.53 -2.14
CA GLY A 5 -7.93 8.85 -1.31
C GLY A 5 -9.34 9.31 -1.63
N GLN A 6 -9.56 10.61 -1.83
CA GLN A 6 -10.85 11.13 -2.30
C GLN A 6 -11.16 10.67 -3.72
N GLY A 7 -10.19 10.63 -4.64
CA GLY A 7 -10.39 10.10 -5.99
C GLY A 7 -10.71 8.59 -6.03
N ILE A 8 -10.10 7.79 -5.16
CA ILE A 8 -10.41 6.36 -5.02
C ILE A 8 -11.79 6.17 -4.38
N ILE A 9 -12.18 6.99 -3.41
CA ILE A 9 -13.51 6.91 -2.75
C ILE A 9 -14.61 7.51 -3.65
N SER A 10 -14.32 8.57 -4.41
CA SER A 10 -15.28 9.24 -5.30
C SER A 10 -15.46 8.50 -6.63
N ASN A 11 -14.42 7.87 -7.18
CA ASN A 11 -14.57 6.99 -8.35
C ASN A 11 -15.14 5.61 -8.00
N VAL A 12 -15.29 5.29 -6.71
CA VAL A 12 -16.17 4.21 -6.23
C VAL A 12 -17.64 4.68 -6.15
N SER A 13 -17.95 5.90 -6.63
CA SER A 13 -19.31 6.21 -7.13
C SER A 13 -19.46 5.69 -8.55
N ILE A 14 -19.83 4.41 -8.61
CA ILE A 14 -20.53 3.69 -9.67
C ILE A 14 -21.21 4.62 -10.71
N HIS A 15 -20.50 4.96 -11.79
CA HIS A 15 -21.16 5.35 -13.04
C HIS A 15 -21.69 4.06 -13.69
N ALA A 16 -22.95 3.74 -13.38
CA ALA A 16 -23.66 2.59 -13.90
C ALA A 16 -24.11 2.87 -15.33
N GLY A 17 -23.51 2.19 -16.31
CA GLY A 17 -24.14 1.97 -17.60
C GLY A 17 -25.42 1.12 -17.42
N PRO A 18 -26.46 1.34 -18.24
CA PRO A 18 -27.72 0.64 -18.07
C PRO A 18 -27.58 -0.80 -18.59
N GLY A 19 -27.36 -1.76 -17.68
CA GLY A 19 -27.51 -3.17 -18.05
C GLY A 19 -26.56 -4.20 -17.42
N ASN A 20 -26.26 -4.11 -16.12
CA ASN A 20 -25.98 -5.30 -15.27
C ASN A 20 -25.77 -4.88 -13.80
N MET A 21 -26.87 -4.75 -13.07
CA MET A 21 -26.86 -4.51 -11.62
C MET A 21 -26.49 -5.79 -10.87
N ARG A 22 -25.27 -5.86 -10.34
CA ARG A 22 -25.02 -6.54 -9.07
C ARG A 22 -24.30 -5.56 -8.16
N HIS A 23 -25.03 -4.99 -7.20
CA HIS A 23 -24.42 -4.25 -6.10
C HIS A 23 -23.41 -5.17 -5.40
N PRO A 24 -22.26 -4.65 -4.94
CA PRO A 24 -21.39 -5.40 -4.05
C PRO A 24 -22.22 -5.93 -2.88
N PRO A 25 -22.08 -7.21 -2.47
CA PRO A 25 -22.81 -7.74 -1.33
C PRO A 25 -22.60 -6.86 -0.08
N LEU A 26 -23.65 -6.67 0.71
CA LEU A 26 -23.71 -5.79 1.89
C LEU A 26 -22.53 -6.01 2.86
N SER A 27 -22.03 -7.25 2.92
CA SER A 27 -20.87 -7.67 3.71
C SER A 27 -19.56 -6.98 3.31
N ILE A 28 -19.37 -6.64 2.04
CA ILE A 28 -18.19 -5.93 1.54
C ILE A 28 -18.25 -4.46 2.00
N PHE A 29 -19.39 -3.79 1.80
CA PHE A 29 -19.58 -2.40 2.25
C PHE A 29 -19.40 -2.23 3.75
N LEU A 30 -19.93 -3.17 4.54
CA LEU A 30 -19.77 -3.12 6.00
C LEU A 30 -18.30 -3.23 6.42
N LYS A 31 -17.53 -4.11 5.75
CA LYS A 31 -16.08 -4.22 5.98
C LYS A 31 -15.34 -2.93 5.61
N TRP A 32 -15.66 -2.29 4.47
CA TRP A 32 -15.07 -1.00 4.09
C TRP A 32 -15.35 0.10 5.11
N ARG A 33 -16.57 0.14 5.66
CA ARG A 33 -16.96 1.14 6.66
C ARG A 33 -16.25 0.93 7.99
N ILE A 34 -16.16 -0.31 8.49
CA ILE A 34 -15.38 -0.64 9.69
C ILE A 34 -13.92 -0.22 9.49
N PHE A 35 -13.37 -0.56 8.33
CA PHE A 35 -11.97 -0.30 8.03
C PHE A 35 -11.65 1.21 7.95
N SER A 36 -12.44 1.95 7.18
CA SER A 36 -12.26 3.40 7.03
C SER A 36 -12.52 4.16 8.32
N ASN A 37 -13.42 3.68 9.19
CA ASN A 37 -13.61 4.24 10.52
C ASN A 37 -12.41 3.96 11.42
N GLY A 38 -11.88 2.73 11.42
CA GLY A 38 -10.69 2.38 12.19
C GLY A 38 -9.45 3.17 11.76
N LEU A 39 -9.23 3.37 10.46
CA LEU A 39 -8.14 4.25 9.99
C LEU A 39 -8.25 5.69 10.52
N ARG A 40 -9.47 6.19 10.77
CA ARG A 40 -9.67 7.53 11.33
C ARG A 40 -9.31 7.60 12.82
N THR A 41 -9.43 6.51 13.57
CA THR A 41 -9.08 6.51 15.01
C THR A 41 -7.57 6.56 15.22
N ILE A 42 -6.80 6.02 14.28
CA ILE A 42 -5.34 5.99 14.33
C ILE A 42 -4.68 7.03 13.41
N PHE A 43 -5.46 7.97 12.85
CA PHE A 43 -4.92 9.00 11.96
C PHE A 43 -3.95 9.91 12.74
N PRO A 44 -2.69 10.06 12.30
CA PRO A 44 -1.71 10.82 13.04
C PRO A 44 -2.01 12.32 12.96
N VAL A 45 -1.67 13.05 14.02
CA VAL A 45 -1.55 14.51 13.93
C VAL A 45 -0.31 14.80 13.08
N GLU A 46 -0.50 15.31 11.86
CA GLU A 46 0.61 15.63 10.97
C GLU A 46 1.21 17.00 11.31
N ASP A 47 2.48 17.00 11.72
CA ASP A 47 3.29 18.18 12.01
C ASP A 47 4.31 18.49 10.88
N ARG A 48 4.34 17.68 9.82
CA ARG A 48 5.33 17.78 8.75
C ARG A 48 4.77 18.46 7.51
N SER A 49 5.64 19.25 6.86
CA SER A 49 5.34 19.77 5.54
C SER A 49 5.23 18.63 4.52
N PRO A 50 4.24 18.66 3.60
CA PRO A 50 4.15 17.70 2.52
C PRO A 50 5.45 17.68 1.68
N CYS A 51 5.86 16.50 1.24
CA CYS A 51 6.97 16.32 0.31
C CYS A 51 6.51 15.59 -0.96
N LEU A 52 7.42 15.49 -1.93
CA LEU A 52 7.22 14.61 -3.07
C LEU A 52 7.17 13.16 -2.58
N VAL A 53 6.12 12.45 -2.96
CA VAL A 53 5.87 11.03 -2.73
C VAL A 53 5.83 10.36 -4.10
N HIS A 54 6.59 9.29 -4.27
CA HIS A 54 6.65 8.51 -5.50
C HIS A 54 5.33 7.78 -5.76
N GLY A 55 4.74 7.19 -4.71
CA GLY A 55 3.45 6.51 -4.76
C GLY A 55 3.54 5.02 -5.11
N ASP A 56 4.58 4.60 -5.83
CA ASP A 56 5.02 3.19 -6.04
C ASP A 56 6.53 3.00 -5.75
N TRP A 57 7.00 3.39 -4.57
CA TRP A 57 8.41 3.18 -4.19
C TRP A 57 8.70 1.70 -3.91
N ARG A 58 9.83 1.18 -4.39
CA ARG A 58 9.86 0.13 -5.44
C ARG A 58 11.26 -0.28 -5.86
N ILE A 59 11.88 -1.36 -5.38
CA ILE A 59 13.20 -1.77 -5.90
C ILE A 59 13.18 -2.02 -7.42
N ASP A 60 12.08 -2.53 -7.97
CA ASP A 60 11.93 -2.71 -9.43
C ASP A 60 11.86 -1.36 -10.20
N ASN A 61 11.54 -0.27 -9.50
CA ASN A 61 11.50 1.09 -10.04
C ASN A 61 12.82 1.84 -9.77
N LEU A 62 13.85 1.16 -9.25
CA LEU A 62 15.19 1.69 -9.02
C LEU A 62 16.17 1.12 -10.05
N ILE A 63 16.83 2.00 -10.80
CA ILE A 63 17.90 1.62 -11.72
C ILE A 63 19.23 1.86 -11.04
N TYR A 64 20.04 0.81 -10.89
CA TYR A 64 21.39 0.88 -10.36
C TYR A 64 22.42 0.87 -11.49
N LYS A 65 23.54 1.56 -11.28
CA LYS A 65 24.68 1.49 -12.19
C LYS A 65 25.27 0.06 -12.18
N THR A 66 25.46 -0.51 -13.36
CA THR A 66 26.00 -1.88 -13.55
C THR A 66 27.26 -2.12 -12.72
N GLY A 67 27.27 -3.22 -11.97
CA GLY A 67 28.39 -3.62 -11.11
C GLY A 67 28.54 -2.81 -9.82
N SER A 68 27.54 -2.02 -9.43
CA SER A 68 27.58 -1.23 -8.18
C SER A 68 26.20 -1.08 -7.54
N PHE A 69 26.18 -0.68 -6.26
CA PHE A 69 24.95 -0.30 -5.55
C PHE A 69 24.63 1.20 -5.66
N HIS A 70 25.20 1.89 -6.66
CA HIS A 70 24.92 3.30 -6.88
C HIS A 70 23.60 3.46 -7.65
N LEU A 71 22.61 4.11 -7.03
CA LEU A 71 21.33 4.41 -7.65
C LEU A 71 21.53 5.45 -8.76
N ALA A 72 21.23 5.07 -10.00
CA ALA A 72 21.38 5.91 -11.19
C ALA A 72 20.09 6.65 -11.55
N ALA A 73 18.94 6.00 -11.39
CA ALA A 73 17.64 6.62 -11.66
C ALA A 73 16.51 5.99 -10.83
N VAL A 74 15.47 6.79 -10.61
CA VAL A 74 14.16 6.34 -10.13
C VAL A 74 13.18 6.56 -11.28
N ILE A 75 12.42 5.53 -11.62
CA ILE A 75 11.49 5.53 -12.76
C ILE A 75 10.05 5.32 -12.30
N ASP A 76 9.09 5.46 -13.21
CA ASP A 76 7.67 5.18 -12.97
C ASP A 76 6.97 6.15 -11.99
N TRP A 77 7.11 7.45 -12.27
CA TRP A 77 6.57 8.55 -11.48
C TRP A 77 5.08 8.85 -11.74
N GLU A 78 4.36 8.01 -12.48
CA GLU A 78 3.02 8.35 -13.02
C GLU A 78 1.94 8.58 -11.93
N ILE A 79 2.15 8.03 -10.74
CA ILE A 79 1.25 8.20 -9.58
C ILE A 79 1.85 9.08 -8.47
N SER A 80 2.93 9.79 -8.77
CA SER A 80 3.58 10.68 -7.80
C SER A 80 2.73 11.88 -7.43
N THR A 81 2.93 12.39 -6.21
CA THR A 81 2.12 13.49 -5.68
C THR A 81 2.82 14.20 -4.52
N LEU A 82 2.27 15.33 -4.07
CA LEU A 82 2.62 15.90 -2.77
C LEU A 82 1.81 15.22 -1.65
N GLY A 83 2.50 14.81 -0.58
CA GLY A 83 1.88 14.07 0.51
C GLY A 83 2.76 13.90 1.73
N ASN A 84 2.29 13.06 2.66
CA ASN A 84 3.04 12.73 3.85
C ASN A 84 4.29 11.90 3.47
N PRO A 85 5.50 12.28 3.94
CA PRO A 85 6.74 11.54 3.67
C PRO A 85 6.70 10.06 4.09
N LEU A 86 5.87 9.70 5.08
CA LEU A 86 5.73 8.34 5.57
C LEU A 86 4.91 7.43 4.66
N ALA A 87 4.26 7.98 3.62
CA ALA A 87 3.40 7.20 2.72
C ALA A 87 4.15 6.13 1.93
N ASP A 88 5.28 6.51 1.31
CA ASP A 88 6.13 5.55 0.58
C ASP A 88 6.79 4.55 1.53
N LEU A 89 7.22 5.02 2.72
CA LEU A 89 7.83 4.16 3.73
C LEU A 89 6.85 3.09 4.25
N GLY A 90 5.60 3.48 4.53
CA GLY A 90 4.54 2.56 4.92
C GLY A 90 4.19 1.55 3.81
N THR A 91 4.19 2.01 2.55
CA THR A 91 3.96 1.14 1.39
C THR A 91 5.07 0.10 1.26
N GLN A 92 6.32 0.47 1.50
CA GLN A 92 7.46 -0.43 1.43
C GLN A 92 7.44 -1.48 2.56
N LEU A 93 7.15 -1.08 3.79
CA LEU A 93 7.02 -2.03 4.90
C LEU A 93 5.87 -3.02 4.66
N MET A 94 4.73 -2.52 4.16
CA MET A 94 3.60 -3.36 3.74
C MET A 94 4.03 -4.42 2.72
N GLN A 95 4.79 -4.03 1.69
CA GLN A 95 5.29 -4.98 0.69
C GLN A 95 6.18 -6.05 1.32
N TRP A 96 7.09 -5.67 2.23
CA TRP A 96 8.00 -6.61 2.90
C TRP A 96 7.28 -7.60 3.82
N GLU A 97 6.12 -7.23 4.37
CA GLU A 97 5.29 -8.11 5.18
C GLU A 97 4.47 -9.14 4.39
N MET A 98 4.50 -9.07 3.06
CA MET A 98 3.84 -10.07 2.23
C MET A 98 4.63 -11.40 2.22
N PRO A 99 3.96 -12.53 1.92
CA PRO A 99 4.63 -13.81 1.69
C PRO A 99 5.62 -13.74 0.53
N THR A 100 6.61 -14.64 0.52
CA THR A 100 7.49 -14.80 -0.64
C THR A 100 6.76 -15.59 -1.74
N GLY A 101 7.21 -15.49 -2.99
CA GLY A 101 6.76 -16.38 -4.07
C GLY A 101 6.63 -15.72 -5.44
N ASN A 102 6.09 -16.46 -6.40
CA ASN A 102 5.95 -15.97 -7.78
C ASN A 102 4.86 -14.90 -7.93
N GLU A 103 3.92 -14.84 -6.99
CA GLU A 103 2.76 -13.93 -7.02
C GLU A 103 2.90 -12.76 -6.04
N SER A 104 3.98 -12.72 -5.25
CA SER A 104 4.25 -11.70 -4.24
C SER A 104 5.74 -11.46 -4.08
N ARG A 105 6.15 -10.19 -3.97
CA ARG A 105 7.55 -9.79 -3.76
C ARG A 105 7.89 -9.60 -2.28
N GLY A 106 7.16 -10.26 -1.40
CA GLY A 106 7.30 -10.07 0.04
C GLY A 106 8.50 -10.79 0.62
N LEU A 107 8.81 -10.46 1.89
CA LEU A 107 9.99 -10.92 2.60
C LEU A 107 9.65 -11.55 3.97
N SER A 108 8.37 -11.81 4.26
CA SER A 108 7.90 -12.20 5.60
C SER A 108 8.43 -13.55 6.09
N GLU A 109 8.82 -14.42 5.17
CA GLU A 109 9.27 -15.80 5.46
C GLU A 109 10.80 -15.91 5.51
N LEU A 110 11.51 -14.80 5.30
CA LEU A 110 12.97 -14.77 5.26
C LEU A 110 13.55 -14.33 6.60
N ASP A 111 14.63 -14.97 7.01
CA ASP A 111 15.54 -14.37 7.99
C ASP A 111 16.33 -13.25 7.30
N ARG A 112 15.72 -12.06 7.29
CA ARG A 112 16.29 -10.87 6.66
C ARG A 112 17.66 -10.53 7.22
N LYS A 113 17.88 -10.76 8.52
CA LYS A 113 19.13 -10.38 9.18
C LYS A 113 20.31 -11.23 8.68
N SER A 114 20.14 -12.55 8.55
CA SER A 114 21.21 -13.40 7.99
C SER A 114 21.49 -13.12 6.51
N LEU A 115 20.51 -12.57 5.78
CA LEU A 115 20.67 -12.12 4.40
C LEU A 115 21.24 -10.70 4.27
N GLY A 116 21.55 -10.02 5.37
CA GLY A 116 22.03 -8.63 5.36
C GLY A 116 20.95 -7.60 5.00
N ILE A 117 19.68 -7.98 5.03
CA ILE A 117 18.53 -7.09 4.82
C ILE A 117 18.12 -6.55 6.20
N PRO A 118 17.99 -5.21 6.39
CA PRO A 118 17.58 -4.66 7.67
C PRO A 118 16.20 -5.19 8.07
N ASN A 119 15.90 -5.30 9.36
CA ASN A 119 14.52 -5.51 9.83
C ASN A 119 13.71 -4.21 9.71
N ASN A 120 12.41 -4.22 10.02
CA ASN A 120 11.56 -3.03 9.89
C ASN A 120 12.04 -1.89 10.81
N THR A 121 12.39 -2.18 12.06
CA THR A 121 12.88 -1.19 13.03
C THR A 121 14.17 -0.52 12.54
N ASP A 122 15.18 -1.30 12.18
CA ASP A 122 16.48 -0.80 11.69
C ASP A 122 16.31 0.06 10.44
N TYR A 123 15.38 -0.33 9.56
CA TYR A 123 15.08 0.39 8.33
C TYR A 123 14.47 1.77 8.60
N VAL A 124 13.48 1.83 9.50
CA VAL A 124 12.78 3.07 9.86
C VAL A 124 13.69 4.00 10.64
N GLU A 125 14.49 3.48 11.57
CA GLU A 125 15.51 4.25 12.27
C GLU A 125 16.53 4.86 11.31
N ASN A 126 16.97 4.07 10.32
CA ASN A 126 17.89 4.56 9.31
C ASN A 126 17.27 5.65 8.42
N TYR A 127 16.00 5.51 8.05
CA TYR A 127 15.26 6.55 7.35
C TYR A 127 15.15 7.82 8.20
N ALA A 128 14.68 7.71 9.45
CA ALA A 128 14.51 8.81 10.39
C ALA A 128 15.81 9.62 10.56
N ARG A 129 16.94 8.95 10.75
CA ARG A 129 18.25 9.58 10.86
C ARG A 129 18.67 10.34 9.59
N ARG A 130 18.41 9.76 8.41
CA ARG A 130 18.82 10.34 7.12
C ARG A 130 18.05 11.60 6.75
N VAL A 131 16.78 11.69 7.18
CA VAL A 131 15.93 12.84 6.90
C VAL A 131 15.85 13.80 8.09
N GLY A 132 16.70 13.62 9.11
CA GLY A 132 16.85 14.53 10.24
C GLY A 132 15.68 14.52 11.22
N MET A 133 14.96 13.40 11.36
CA MET A 133 13.90 13.28 12.36
C MET A 133 14.50 13.17 13.76
N THR A 134 13.91 13.87 14.73
CA THR A 134 14.29 13.80 16.14
C THR A 134 13.77 12.54 16.84
N GLU A 135 12.70 11.95 16.30
CA GLU A 135 12.05 10.76 16.82
C GLU A 135 11.77 9.77 15.69
N ILE A 136 11.73 8.48 16.04
CA ILE A 136 11.35 7.41 15.12
C ILE A 136 9.84 7.55 14.85
N PRO A 137 9.41 7.70 13.59
CA PRO A 137 8.01 7.92 13.28
C PRO A 137 7.17 6.67 13.57
N ASP A 138 5.99 6.88 14.11
CA ASP A 138 4.95 5.86 14.15
C ASP A 138 4.38 5.62 12.75
N LEU A 139 4.53 4.40 12.25
CA LEU A 139 4.10 4.00 10.92
C LEU A 139 2.80 3.21 10.90
N THR A 140 2.16 2.98 12.06
CA THR A 140 0.94 2.17 12.14
C THR A 140 -0.13 2.60 11.15
N PHE A 141 -0.41 3.91 11.08
CA PHE A 141 -1.36 4.44 10.10
C PHE A 141 -0.90 4.24 8.66
N ALA A 142 0.35 4.57 8.34
CA ALA A 142 0.87 4.50 6.97
C ALA A 142 0.85 3.06 6.44
N VAL A 143 1.19 2.08 7.27
CA VAL A 143 1.16 0.65 6.91
C VAL A 143 -0.28 0.14 6.81
N ALA A 144 -1.15 0.43 7.78
CA ALA A 144 -2.57 0.07 7.73
C ALA A 144 -3.26 0.62 6.47
N PHE A 145 -3.01 1.91 6.17
CA PHE A 145 -3.53 2.56 4.97
C PHE A 145 -2.99 1.93 3.69
N SER A 146 -1.73 1.51 3.67
CA SER A 146 -1.12 0.85 2.50
C SER A 146 -1.77 -0.50 2.20
N PHE A 147 -2.02 -1.31 3.23
CA PHE A 147 -2.76 -2.56 3.07
C PHE A 147 -4.21 -2.32 2.61
N PHE A 148 -4.89 -1.31 3.18
CA PHE A 148 -6.22 -0.91 2.75
C PHE A 148 -6.27 -0.48 1.28
N ARG A 149 -5.34 0.39 0.87
CA ARG A 149 -5.18 0.85 -0.50
C ARG A 149 -5.00 -0.34 -1.44
N MET A 150 -4.16 -1.30 -1.07
CA MET A 150 -3.94 -2.49 -1.90
C MET A 150 -5.17 -3.39 -2.00
N ALA A 151 -5.90 -3.60 -0.90
CA ALA A 151 -7.18 -4.30 -0.92
C ALA A 151 -8.19 -3.62 -1.88
N ALA A 152 -8.23 -2.28 -1.89
CA ALA A 152 -9.12 -1.51 -2.75
C ALA A 152 -8.73 -1.62 -4.23
N ILE A 153 -7.44 -1.52 -4.53
CA ILE A 153 -6.89 -1.71 -5.88
C ILE A 153 -7.26 -3.10 -6.41
N MET A 154 -7.00 -4.15 -5.62
CA MET A 154 -7.32 -5.54 -6.02
C MET A 154 -8.82 -5.77 -6.17
N GLN A 155 -9.65 -5.15 -5.33
CA GLN A 155 -11.10 -5.19 -5.49
C GLN A 155 -11.57 -4.48 -6.76
N GLY A 156 -10.91 -3.38 -7.17
CA GLY A 156 -11.16 -2.71 -8.45
C GLY A 156 -10.77 -3.58 -9.65
N ILE A 157 -9.62 -4.26 -9.56
CA ILE A 157 -9.18 -5.24 -10.57
C ILE A 157 -10.19 -6.39 -10.66
N LYS A 158 -10.63 -6.94 -9.53
CA LYS A 158 -11.68 -7.98 -9.45
C LYS A 158 -12.91 -7.60 -10.25
N LYS A 159 -13.41 -6.37 -10.08
CA LYS A 159 -14.57 -5.89 -10.82
C LYS A 159 -14.31 -5.89 -12.32
N ARG A 160 -13.17 -5.35 -12.77
CA ARG A 160 -12.79 -5.34 -14.19
C ARG A 160 -12.66 -6.74 -14.78
N VAL A 161 -12.13 -7.70 -14.03
CA VAL A 161 -12.04 -9.11 -14.46
C VAL A 161 -13.45 -9.69 -14.65
N LEU A 162 -14.34 -9.50 -13.69
CA LEU A 162 -15.74 -9.98 -13.78
C LEU A 162 -16.51 -9.34 -14.93
N ASP A 163 -16.16 -8.10 -15.29
CA ASP A 163 -16.77 -7.38 -16.40
C ASP A 163 -16.14 -7.70 -17.77
N GLY A 164 -15.09 -8.53 -17.81
CA GLY A 164 -14.36 -8.86 -19.04
C GLY A 164 -13.45 -7.73 -19.57
N ASN A 165 -13.19 -6.69 -18.76
CA ASN A 165 -12.44 -5.48 -19.14
C ASN A 165 -11.05 -5.39 -18.48
N ALA A 166 -10.48 -6.51 -18.01
CA ALA A 166 -9.15 -6.52 -17.41
C ALA A 166 -8.08 -6.76 -18.48
N SER A 167 -7.05 -5.90 -18.51
CA SER A 167 -5.92 -6.01 -19.46
C SER A 167 -5.11 -7.30 -19.29
N ASN A 168 -5.05 -7.84 -18.07
CA ASN A 168 -4.46 -9.15 -17.78
C ASN A 168 -5.29 -9.90 -16.73
N PRO A 169 -6.30 -10.67 -17.17
CA PRO A 169 -7.24 -11.33 -16.26
C PRO A 169 -6.57 -12.36 -15.34
N GLU A 170 -5.57 -13.11 -15.84
CA GLU A 170 -4.89 -14.16 -15.07
C GLU A 170 -4.12 -13.57 -13.86
N TRP A 171 -3.31 -12.54 -14.11
CA TRP A 171 -2.63 -11.82 -13.03
C TRP A 171 -3.61 -11.13 -12.08
N GLY A 172 -4.71 -10.60 -12.61
CA GLY A 172 -5.79 -10.06 -11.81
C GLY A 172 -6.38 -11.09 -10.85
N ILE A 173 -6.58 -12.34 -11.30
CA ILE A 173 -7.09 -13.43 -10.47
C ILE A 173 -6.13 -13.81 -9.34
N LYS A 174 -4.84 -13.93 -9.65
CA LYS A 174 -3.81 -14.22 -8.64
C LYS A 174 -3.77 -13.12 -7.56
N GLY A 175 -3.76 -11.85 -7.98
CA GLY A 175 -3.79 -10.71 -7.06
C GLY A 175 -5.02 -10.66 -6.14
N MET A 176 -6.18 -11.11 -6.61
CA MET A 176 -7.41 -11.18 -5.80
C MET A 176 -7.29 -12.11 -4.59
N ASN A 177 -6.46 -13.15 -4.64
CA ASN A 177 -6.29 -14.10 -3.55
C ASN A 177 -5.66 -13.44 -2.30
N PHE A 178 -4.97 -12.31 -2.47
CA PHE A 178 -4.39 -11.56 -1.36
C PHE A 178 -5.36 -10.59 -0.67
N ILE A 179 -6.56 -10.33 -1.22
CA ILE A 179 -7.54 -9.41 -0.61
C ILE A 179 -7.82 -9.74 0.86
N PRO A 180 -8.10 -11.00 1.25
CA PRO A 180 -8.33 -11.34 2.66
C PRO A 180 -7.11 -11.10 3.55
N LEU A 181 -5.90 -11.31 3.03
CA LEU A 181 -4.66 -11.05 3.77
C LEU A 181 -4.49 -9.55 4.00
N PHE A 182 -4.63 -8.73 2.96
CA PHE A 182 -4.53 -7.28 3.06
C PHE A 182 -5.52 -6.72 4.09
N VAL A 183 -6.79 -7.15 4.04
CA VAL A 183 -7.80 -6.70 5.01
C VAL A 183 -7.42 -7.11 6.44
N ARG A 184 -6.97 -8.35 6.65
CA ARG A 184 -6.59 -8.85 7.97
C ARG A 184 -5.41 -8.05 8.55
N LYS A 185 -4.33 -7.91 7.78
CA LYS A 185 -3.13 -7.16 8.18
C LYS A 185 -3.43 -5.71 8.53
N ALA A 186 -4.28 -5.08 7.72
CA ALA A 186 -4.67 -3.72 7.94
C ALA A 186 -5.47 -3.56 9.26
N LEU A 187 -6.32 -4.54 9.62
CA LEU A 187 -7.04 -4.57 10.90
C LEU A 187 -6.10 -4.85 12.08
N GLU A 188 -5.11 -5.74 11.91
CA GLU A 188 -4.07 -6.00 12.93
C GLU A 188 -3.36 -4.70 13.32
N TYR A 189 -3.00 -3.87 12.34
CA TYR A 189 -2.39 -2.57 12.61
C TYR A 189 -3.35 -1.57 13.27
N ILE A 190 -4.61 -1.48 12.82
CA ILE A 190 -5.60 -0.59 13.46
C ILE A 190 -5.79 -0.95 14.94
N ASN A 191 -6.00 -2.23 15.22
CA ASN A 191 -6.25 -2.72 16.58
C ASN A 191 -4.99 -2.69 17.46
N SER A 192 -3.79 -2.48 16.91
CA SER A 192 -2.55 -2.38 17.70
C SER A 192 -2.45 -1.07 18.51
N LYS A 193 -3.39 -0.14 18.31
CA LYS A 193 -3.47 1.18 18.97
C LYS A 193 -4.66 1.32 19.90
N ASP A 194 -5.51 0.30 20.00
CA ASP A 194 -6.61 0.21 20.97
C ASP A 194 -6.08 -0.36 22.31
#